data_AF-A0A6J2U2K9-F1
#
_entry.id   AF-A0A6J2U2K9-F1
#
_cell.length_a   1.000
_cell.length_b   1.000
_cell.length_c   1.000
_cell.angle_alpha   90.00
_cell.angle_beta   90.00
_cell.angle_gamma   90.00
#
_symmetry.space_group_name_H-M   'P 1'
#
loop_
_entity.id
_entity.type
_entity.pdbx_description
1 polymer ?
#
loop_
_entity_poly.entity_id
_entity_poly.type
_entity_poly.pdbx_seq_one_letter_code
_entity_poly.pdbx_strand_id
1 'polypeptide(L)'
;MIWVGKWHLGHYKRIYTPLFRGFKSHVGYWTGHHDYFDHIAVEHNMWGLDMRKGLAVAYDMHGKYTTDLVTERSLKVIAEHNATDKGPLFLYVAHAAAHSGNPYNPLPVSDDSVIKMGHIPHYKRRRYAAIVSKLDESVGKIVQQLEHYNMLKNSLIVFSTDNGGPAEGFNENFASNYPLRGVKNTLWEGGVRGAALLWSPLLRKSQRVANQNMHIVDWLPTLIEAAGGKMALDNLTSTNLDGQSIWQALSNDEPSPRKSVLHNIDDIWGSAALTVGEWKLMRGTNYKGAWDGWYGPAGERSPKHYDWQHVAKSQAGKALKAIKMFPSQAEQQRLRAGATVNCNLNKTYVQQGTECKPLLAPCLFNVRDDPCEYYNLAGQYPDVLKSLQAELAHFNATAVPPTNKPDDPRGAPRHWNYTWTNFGDSDIHYNDVVRLI
;
A
#
# COMPACT_ATOMS: atom_id res chain seq x y z
N MET A 1 -18.40 8.84 3.63
CA MET A 1 -17.06 8.21 3.72
C MET A 1 -17.02 7.30 4.94
N ILE A 2 -16.57 6.07 4.76
CA ILE A 2 -16.43 5.05 5.80
C ILE A 2 -15.01 4.47 5.72
N TRP A 3 -14.34 4.31 6.87
CA TRP A 3 -13.01 3.71 6.96
C TRP A 3 -13.08 2.38 7.71
N VAL A 4 -12.40 1.35 7.23
CA VAL A 4 -12.32 0.05 7.91
C VAL A 4 -10.87 -0.44 7.89
N GLY A 5 -10.33 -0.85 9.04
CA GLY A 5 -8.97 -1.35 9.19
C GLY A 5 -7.96 -0.31 9.70
N LYS A 6 -6.69 -0.44 9.32
CA LYS A 6 -5.55 0.36 9.80
C LYS A 6 -5.74 1.87 9.57
N TRP A 7 -5.41 2.71 10.55
CA TRP A 7 -5.37 4.17 10.39
C TRP A 7 -3.94 4.71 10.20
N HIS A 8 -3.09 4.64 11.23
CA HIS A 8 -1.67 5.01 11.17
C HIS A 8 -1.34 6.46 10.75
N LEU A 9 -2.27 7.41 10.91
CA LEU A 9 -2.05 8.85 10.63
C LEU A 9 -2.14 9.72 11.90
N GLY A 10 -1.77 9.12 13.04
CA GLY A 10 -1.76 9.76 14.35
C GLY A 10 -3.02 9.49 15.17
N HIS A 11 -2.83 9.31 16.47
CA HIS A 11 -3.91 9.02 17.41
C HIS A 11 -3.67 9.58 18.82
N TYR A 12 -2.70 10.47 19.02
CA TYR A 12 -2.46 11.00 20.38
C TYR A 12 -3.63 11.87 20.90
N LYS A 13 -4.39 12.51 19.99
CA LYS A 13 -5.69 13.17 20.25
C LYS A 13 -6.76 12.64 19.30
N ARG A 14 -8.02 12.73 19.71
CA ARG A 14 -9.21 12.37 18.92
C ARG A 14 -9.24 13.07 17.58
N ILE A 15 -8.82 14.33 17.50
CA ILE A 15 -8.78 15.11 16.25
C ILE A 15 -7.89 14.48 15.16
N TYR A 16 -6.97 13.58 15.52
CA TYR A 16 -6.14 12.86 14.55
C TYR A 16 -6.76 11.53 14.10
N THR A 17 -7.82 11.05 14.75
CA THR A 17 -8.48 9.78 14.41
C THR A 17 -9.44 9.91 13.23
N PRO A 18 -9.83 8.79 12.56
CA PRO A 18 -10.64 8.84 11.33
C PRO A 18 -11.95 9.63 11.46
N LEU A 19 -12.62 9.54 12.61
CA LEU A 19 -13.92 10.19 12.84
C LEU A 19 -13.86 11.72 12.81
N PHE A 20 -12.68 12.30 13.06
CA PHE A 20 -12.44 13.74 13.03
C PHE A 20 -11.68 14.18 11.75
N ARG A 21 -11.50 13.24 10.81
CA ARG A 21 -10.80 13.45 9.52
C ARG A 21 -11.72 13.12 8.33
N GLY A 22 -13.03 13.28 8.50
CA GLY A 22 -14.03 13.18 7.43
C GLY A 22 -14.78 11.84 7.34
N PHE A 23 -14.41 10.83 8.13
CA PHE A 23 -15.07 9.52 8.10
C PHE A 23 -16.23 9.44 9.08
N LYS A 24 -17.40 8.98 8.61
CA LYS A 24 -18.61 8.86 9.44
C LYS A 24 -18.56 7.66 10.39
N SER A 25 -17.79 6.63 10.07
CA SER A 25 -17.61 5.48 10.94
C SER A 25 -16.24 4.83 10.71
N HIS A 26 -15.76 4.16 11.75
CA HIS A 26 -14.50 3.43 11.76
C HIS A 26 -14.65 2.12 12.54
N VAL A 27 -14.11 1.04 11.99
CA VAL A 27 -13.80 -0.20 12.73
C VAL A 27 -12.40 -0.62 12.33
N GLY A 28 -11.50 -0.80 13.28
CA GLY A 28 -10.09 -1.06 12.99
C GLY A 28 -9.19 -0.60 14.12
N TYR A 29 -7.94 -0.32 13.79
CA TYR A 29 -6.88 -0.01 14.75
C TYR A 29 -6.11 1.25 14.31
N TRP A 30 -5.46 1.91 15.25
CA TRP A 30 -4.82 3.21 15.07
C TRP A 30 -3.31 3.17 14.83
N THR A 31 -2.59 2.19 15.35
CA THR A 31 -1.14 2.01 15.27
C THR A 31 -0.68 1.50 13.89
N GLY A 32 0.61 1.23 13.74
CA GLY A 32 1.21 0.75 12.50
C GLY A 32 0.93 -0.73 12.21
N HIS A 33 0.81 -1.52 13.27
CA HIS A 33 0.52 -2.95 13.23
C HIS A 33 -0.07 -3.45 14.56
N HIS A 34 -0.62 -4.66 14.55
CA HIS A 34 -1.06 -5.41 15.73
C HIS A 34 -1.01 -6.91 15.44
N ASP A 35 -1.13 -7.77 16.46
CA ASP A 35 -1.47 -9.17 16.22
C ASP A 35 -2.90 -9.28 15.69
N TYR A 36 -3.15 -10.22 14.78
CA TYR A 36 -4.40 -10.26 14.02
C TYR A 36 -5.56 -10.92 14.79
N PHE A 37 -5.31 -11.55 15.95
CA PHE A 37 -6.34 -12.21 16.74
C PHE A 37 -6.57 -11.51 18.06
N ASP A 38 -5.50 -11.22 18.81
CA ASP A 38 -5.63 -10.58 20.12
C ASP A 38 -5.76 -9.04 20.03
N HIS A 39 -5.39 -8.45 18.87
CA HIS A 39 -5.37 -7.03 18.55
C HIS A 39 -4.48 -6.17 19.45
N ILE A 40 -3.52 -6.79 20.15
CA ILE A 40 -2.46 -6.10 20.87
C ILE A 40 -1.46 -5.56 19.85
N ALA A 41 -1.11 -4.28 19.98
CA ALA A 41 -0.01 -3.66 19.26
C ALA A 41 1.19 -3.53 20.19
N VAL A 42 2.34 -4.06 19.75
CA VAL A 42 3.65 -3.88 20.43
C VAL A 42 4.44 -2.82 19.67
N GLU A 43 4.52 -1.62 20.23
CA GLU A 43 5.17 -0.45 19.62
C GLU A 43 6.16 0.14 20.64
N HIS A 44 7.40 0.43 20.23
CA HIS A 44 8.41 1.06 21.09
C HIS A 44 8.63 0.35 22.46
N ASN A 45 8.65 -0.99 22.47
CA ASN A 45 8.70 -1.84 23.68
C ASN A 45 7.52 -1.68 24.66
N MET A 46 6.46 -1.01 24.24
CA MET A 46 5.20 -0.92 24.96
C MET A 46 4.16 -1.80 24.27
N TRP A 47 3.17 -2.25 25.03
CA TRP A 47 2.10 -3.09 24.50
C TRP A 47 0.75 -2.66 25.04
N GLY A 48 -0.28 -2.82 24.20
CA GLY A 48 -1.65 -2.57 24.59
C GLY A 48 -2.62 -2.95 23.48
N LEU A 49 -3.89 -3.13 23.83
CA LEU A 49 -4.98 -3.36 22.90
C LEU A 49 -5.16 -2.13 21.99
N ASP A 50 -5.22 -2.38 20.69
CA ASP A 50 -5.59 -1.39 19.68
C ASP A 50 -6.63 -1.98 18.72
N MET A 51 -7.89 -1.94 19.14
CA MET A 51 -9.03 -2.25 18.29
C MET A 51 -10.21 -1.38 18.67
N ARG A 52 -10.88 -0.82 17.66
CA ARG A 52 -11.81 0.28 17.80
C ARG A 52 -13.10 0.05 17.05
N LYS A 53 -14.20 0.48 17.67
CA LYS A 53 -15.49 0.74 17.02
C LYS A 53 -15.85 2.21 17.24
N GLY A 54 -15.58 3.03 16.24
CA GLY A 54 -15.52 4.48 16.41
C GLY A 54 -14.36 4.88 17.32
N LEU A 55 -14.65 5.52 18.45
CA LEU A 55 -13.66 5.82 19.50
C LEU A 55 -13.60 4.74 20.60
N ALA A 56 -14.65 3.94 20.73
CA ALA A 56 -14.74 2.93 21.78
C ALA A 56 -13.74 1.80 21.54
N VAL A 57 -13.15 1.30 22.63
CA VAL A 57 -12.32 0.09 22.62
C VAL A 57 -13.21 -1.12 22.33
N ALA A 58 -12.83 -1.96 21.38
CA ALA A 58 -13.61 -3.10 20.94
C ALA A 58 -13.10 -4.42 21.56
N TYR A 59 -13.28 -4.59 22.87
CA TYR A 59 -12.88 -5.80 23.60
C TYR A 59 -13.58 -7.09 23.08
N ASP A 60 -14.79 -6.95 22.54
CA ASP A 60 -15.61 -8.04 21.98
C ASP A 60 -15.07 -8.62 20.66
N MET A 61 -14.01 -8.04 20.12
CA MET A 61 -13.34 -8.48 18.89
C MET A 61 -12.12 -9.38 19.14
N HIS A 62 -11.71 -9.54 20.39
CA HIS A 62 -10.61 -10.44 20.76
C HIS A 62 -10.86 -11.89 20.25
N GLY A 63 -9.82 -12.53 19.74
CA GLY A 63 -9.85 -13.88 19.17
C GLY A 63 -10.42 -13.96 17.75
N LYS A 64 -10.95 -12.86 17.19
CA LYS A 64 -11.45 -12.80 15.81
C LYS A 64 -10.37 -12.25 14.90
N TYR A 65 -10.15 -12.92 13.76
CA TYR A 65 -9.10 -12.53 12.81
C TYR A 65 -9.37 -11.16 12.18
N THR A 66 -8.41 -10.23 12.22
CA THR A 66 -8.57 -8.84 11.75
C THR A 66 -9.09 -8.75 10.32
N THR A 67 -8.58 -9.59 9.40
CA THR A 67 -9.04 -9.60 8.01
C THR A 67 -10.51 -9.94 7.92
N ASP A 68 -11.01 -10.88 8.72
CA ASP A 68 -12.42 -11.25 8.74
C ASP A 68 -13.28 -10.13 9.33
N LEU A 69 -12.84 -9.47 10.41
CA LEU A 69 -13.53 -8.31 11.00
C LEU A 69 -13.65 -7.14 10.01
N VAL A 70 -12.57 -6.84 9.29
CA VAL A 70 -12.55 -5.79 8.24
C VAL A 70 -13.48 -6.17 7.09
N THR A 71 -13.49 -7.46 6.71
CA THR A 71 -14.39 -7.98 5.68
C THR A 71 -15.84 -7.82 6.10
N GLU A 72 -16.22 -8.38 7.25
CA GLU A 72 -17.59 -8.36 7.78
C GLU A 72 -18.14 -6.94 7.91
N ARG A 73 -17.32 -6.01 8.42
CA ARG A 73 -17.72 -4.61 8.50
C ARG A 73 -17.96 -4.02 7.11
N SER A 74 -17.10 -4.30 6.14
CA SER A 74 -17.24 -3.82 4.76
C SER A 74 -18.52 -4.36 4.11
N LEU A 75 -18.81 -5.66 4.29
CA LEU A 75 -20.04 -6.27 3.78
C LEU A 75 -21.29 -5.64 4.40
N LYS A 76 -21.26 -5.38 5.72
CA LYS A 76 -22.34 -4.72 6.44
C LYS A 76 -22.56 -3.28 5.95
N VAL A 77 -21.47 -2.53 5.72
CA VAL A 77 -21.55 -1.16 5.18
C VAL A 77 -22.23 -1.15 3.82
N ILE A 78 -21.89 -2.09 2.94
CA ILE A 78 -22.50 -2.21 1.60
C ILE A 78 -23.99 -2.58 1.74
N ALA A 79 -24.32 -3.58 2.56
CA ALA A 79 -25.70 -4.03 2.75
C ALA A 79 -26.63 -2.93 3.32
N GLU A 80 -26.11 -2.10 4.21
CA GLU A 80 -26.87 -1.02 4.88
C GLU A 80 -26.82 0.32 4.12
N HIS A 81 -26.13 0.37 2.97
CA HIS A 81 -26.00 1.60 2.21
C HIS A 81 -27.22 1.81 1.31
N ASN A 82 -27.90 2.94 1.51
CA ASN A 82 -28.92 3.44 0.61
C ASN A 82 -28.40 4.70 -0.09
N ALA A 83 -28.13 4.60 -1.39
CA ALA A 83 -27.60 5.71 -2.17
C ALA A 83 -28.60 6.86 -2.33
N THR A 84 -29.91 6.56 -2.30
CA THR A 84 -30.98 7.57 -2.42
C THR A 84 -30.95 8.58 -1.27
N ASP A 85 -30.75 8.09 -0.03
CA ASP A 85 -30.76 8.95 1.16
C ASP A 85 -29.36 9.47 1.52
N LYS A 86 -28.32 8.65 1.28
CA LYS A 86 -26.96 8.91 1.80
C LYS A 86 -25.98 9.44 0.75
N GLY A 87 -26.39 9.52 -0.52
CA GLY A 87 -25.51 9.82 -1.65
C GLY A 87 -24.52 8.69 -1.94
N PRO A 88 -23.50 8.92 -2.80
CA PRO A 88 -22.52 7.89 -3.17
C PRO A 88 -21.72 7.34 -1.98
N LEU A 89 -21.41 6.03 -2.04
CA LEU A 89 -20.54 5.38 -1.06
C LEU A 89 -19.06 5.62 -1.39
N PHE A 90 -18.32 6.14 -0.42
CA PHE A 90 -16.86 6.01 -0.36
C PHE A 90 -16.49 5.11 0.82
N LEU A 91 -15.90 3.96 0.52
CA LEU A 91 -15.46 2.96 1.48
C LEU A 91 -13.95 2.74 1.32
N TYR A 92 -13.19 3.10 2.34
CA TYR A 92 -11.74 2.87 2.41
C TYR A 92 -11.47 1.64 3.27
N VAL A 93 -10.91 0.59 2.66
CA VAL A 93 -10.64 -0.70 3.32
C VAL A 93 -9.14 -0.92 3.44
N ALA A 94 -8.60 -0.64 4.62
CA ALA A 94 -7.18 -0.69 4.94
C ALA A 94 -6.85 -1.97 5.70
N HIS A 95 -6.72 -3.09 5.01
CA HIS A 95 -6.41 -4.36 5.65
C HIS A 95 -5.09 -4.34 6.43
N ALA A 96 -5.03 -5.04 7.57
CA ALA A 96 -3.75 -5.39 8.21
C ALA A 96 -2.93 -6.34 7.33
N ALA A 97 -3.63 -7.28 6.66
CA ALA A 97 -3.02 -8.19 5.71
C ALA A 97 -2.31 -7.42 4.58
N ALA A 98 -1.04 -7.69 4.25
CA ALA A 98 -0.18 -8.78 4.71
C ALA A 98 1.00 -8.33 5.60
N HIS A 99 0.81 -7.28 6.40
CA HIS A 99 1.83 -6.77 7.31
C HIS A 99 2.19 -7.81 8.40
N SER A 100 3.40 -7.72 8.95
CA SER A 100 3.78 -8.52 10.11
C SER A 100 2.91 -8.18 11.33
N GLY A 101 2.64 -9.17 12.17
CA GLY A 101 2.03 -9.00 13.48
C GLY A 101 3.04 -8.51 14.53
N ASN A 102 3.02 -9.11 15.71
CA ASN A 102 3.99 -8.82 16.78
C ASN A 102 5.18 -9.80 16.75
N PRO A 103 6.30 -9.52 17.43
CA PRO A 103 7.46 -10.42 17.45
C PRO A 103 7.17 -11.85 17.95
N TYR A 104 6.19 -12.01 18.85
CA TYR A 104 5.77 -13.34 19.33
C TYR A 104 4.88 -14.10 18.33
N ASN A 105 4.32 -13.41 17.33
CA ASN A 105 3.47 -13.98 16.29
C ASN A 105 3.58 -13.12 15.00
N PRO A 106 4.70 -13.21 14.26
CA PRO A 106 4.98 -12.26 13.18
C PRO A 106 4.12 -12.46 11.94
N LEU A 107 3.62 -13.67 11.70
CA LEU A 107 2.71 -13.98 10.59
C LEU A 107 1.47 -14.72 11.11
N PRO A 108 0.55 -14.02 11.83
CA PRO A 108 -0.65 -14.60 12.39
C PRO A 108 -1.60 -15.05 11.28
N VAL A 109 -1.90 -16.35 11.26
CA VAL A 109 -2.88 -16.97 10.36
C VAL A 109 -3.20 -18.37 10.87
N SER A 110 -4.40 -18.88 10.59
CA SER A 110 -4.81 -20.22 11.01
C SER A 110 -4.01 -21.32 10.28
N ASP A 111 -3.75 -22.42 10.99
CA ASP A 111 -3.02 -23.56 10.43
C ASP A 111 -3.74 -24.19 9.24
N ASP A 112 -5.07 -24.23 9.24
CA ASP A 112 -5.87 -24.66 8.08
C ASP A 112 -5.55 -23.87 6.81
N SER A 113 -5.33 -22.56 6.95
CA SER A 113 -4.97 -21.71 5.81
C SER A 113 -3.53 -21.97 5.36
N VAL A 114 -2.62 -22.26 6.29
CA VAL A 114 -1.23 -22.64 6.00
C VAL A 114 -1.16 -23.98 5.28
N ILE A 115 -1.95 -24.98 5.70
CA ILE A 115 -2.02 -26.32 5.11
C ILE A 115 -2.43 -26.24 3.63
N LYS A 116 -3.41 -25.39 3.28
CA LYS A 116 -3.82 -25.16 1.88
C LYS A 116 -2.68 -24.65 0.98
N MET A 117 -1.67 -24.01 1.58
CA MET A 117 -0.47 -23.52 0.88
C MET A 117 0.67 -24.55 0.90
N GLY A 118 0.42 -25.82 1.20
CA GLY A 118 1.42 -26.88 1.38
C GLY A 118 2.39 -27.07 0.21
N HIS A 119 1.99 -26.66 -1.00
CA HIS A 119 2.83 -26.66 -2.20
C HIS A 119 4.01 -25.67 -2.13
N ILE A 120 4.00 -24.71 -1.20
CA ILE A 120 5.11 -23.76 -0.96
C ILE A 120 6.06 -24.38 0.07
N PRO A 121 7.32 -24.75 -0.29
CA PRO A 121 8.21 -25.46 0.63
C PRO A 121 8.65 -24.60 1.83
N HIS A 122 8.99 -23.34 1.59
CA HIS A 122 9.50 -22.46 2.64
C HIS A 122 8.36 -22.06 3.61
N TYR A 123 8.42 -22.54 4.86
CA TYR A 123 7.34 -22.39 5.84
C TYR A 123 6.89 -20.94 6.08
N LYS A 124 7.81 -19.99 6.26
CA LYS A 124 7.41 -18.59 6.51
C LYS A 124 6.76 -17.92 5.28
N ARG A 125 7.27 -18.19 4.07
CA ARG A 125 6.62 -17.82 2.80
C ARG A 125 5.24 -18.48 2.65
N ARG A 126 5.08 -19.73 3.07
CA ARG A 126 3.79 -20.43 3.11
C ARG A 126 2.78 -19.72 4.01
N ARG A 127 3.19 -19.31 5.22
CA ARG A 127 2.34 -18.51 6.12
C ARG A 127 1.97 -17.16 5.50
N TYR A 128 2.93 -16.44 4.92
CA TYR A 128 2.66 -15.19 4.21
C TYR A 128 1.64 -15.38 3.07
N ALA A 129 1.82 -16.41 2.23
CA ALA A 129 0.88 -16.73 1.15
C ALA A 129 -0.53 -17.04 1.67
N ALA A 130 -0.66 -17.67 2.83
CA ALA A 130 -1.95 -17.91 3.48
C ALA A 130 -2.61 -16.59 3.92
N ILE A 131 -1.86 -15.62 4.44
CA ILE A 131 -2.36 -14.27 4.77
C ILE A 131 -2.83 -13.53 3.52
N VAL A 132 -2.05 -13.56 2.44
CA VAL A 132 -2.44 -12.95 1.15
C VAL A 132 -3.67 -13.63 0.56
N SER A 133 -3.80 -14.95 0.71
CA SER A 133 -5.00 -15.67 0.28
C SER A 133 -6.24 -15.24 1.06
N LYS A 134 -6.11 -14.95 2.36
CA LYS A 134 -7.20 -14.38 3.17
C LYS A 134 -7.59 -12.96 2.72
N LEU A 135 -6.62 -12.15 2.31
CA LEU A 135 -6.88 -10.86 1.70
C LEU A 135 -7.65 -11.00 0.38
N ASP A 136 -7.25 -11.94 -0.50
CA ASP A 136 -7.96 -12.21 -1.76
C ASP A 136 -9.41 -12.70 -1.51
N GLU A 137 -9.61 -13.58 -0.52
CA GLU A 137 -10.95 -14.00 -0.07
C GLU A 137 -11.80 -12.79 0.37
N SER A 138 -11.24 -11.85 1.15
CA SER A 138 -11.92 -10.61 1.55
C SER A 138 -12.35 -9.77 0.35
N VAL A 139 -11.42 -9.50 -0.58
CA VAL A 139 -11.69 -8.72 -1.80
C VAL A 139 -12.80 -9.40 -2.61
N GLY A 140 -12.74 -10.72 -2.76
CA GLY A 140 -13.78 -11.51 -3.42
C GLY A 140 -15.17 -11.34 -2.80
N LYS A 141 -15.26 -11.42 -1.46
CA LYS A 141 -16.51 -11.19 -0.72
C LYS A 141 -17.05 -9.78 -0.92
N ILE A 142 -16.19 -8.75 -0.87
CA ILE A 142 -16.60 -7.35 -1.07
C ILE A 142 -17.14 -7.13 -2.49
N VAL A 143 -16.44 -7.63 -3.51
CA VAL A 143 -16.88 -7.51 -4.91
C VAL A 143 -18.21 -8.23 -5.13
N GLN A 144 -18.38 -9.43 -4.55
CA GLN A 144 -19.64 -10.16 -4.61
C GLN A 144 -20.78 -9.43 -3.88
N GLN A 145 -20.50 -8.78 -2.75
CA GLN A 145 -21.49 -7.99 -2.02
C GLN A 145 -21.97 -6.79 -2.83
N LEU A 146 -21.05 -6.08 -3.50
CA LEU A 146 -21.41 -4.99 -4.40
C LEU A 146 -22.30 -5.47 -5.54
N GLU A 147 -22.05 -6.67 -6.07
CA GLU A 147 -22.89 -7.28 -7.11
C GLU A 147 -24.28 -7.61 -6.57
N HIS A 148 -24.36 -8.29 -5.42
CA HIS A 148 -25.60 -8.70 -4.78
C HIS A 148 -26.54 -7.51 -4.48
N TYR A 149 -25.99 -6.38 -4.05
CA TYR A 149 -26.74 -5.14 -3.79
C TYR A 149 -26.85 -4.21 -5.02
N ASN A 150 -26.55 -4.71 -6.23
CA ASN A 150 -26.63 -3.97 -7.49
C ASN A 150 -25.76 -2.69 -7.57
N MET A 151 -24.73 -2.58 -6.73
CA MET A 151 -23.81 -1.43 -6.69
C MET A 151 -22.62 -1.59 -7.65
N LEU A 152 -22.26 -2.84 -8.00
CA LEU A 152 -21.04 -3.13 -8.75
C LEU A 152 -20.99 -2.47 -10.14
N LYS A 153 -22.13 -2.34 -10.82
CA LYS A 153 -22.22 -1.71 -12.15
C LYS A 153 -21.87 -0.22 -12.17
N ASN A 154 -21.95 0.44 -11.01
CA ASN A 154 -21.62 1.86 -10.84
C ASN A 154 -20.56 2.04 -9.75
N SER A 155 -19.59 1.12 -9.69
CA SER A 155 -18.48 1.16 -8.73
C SER A 155 -17.16 1.44 -9.43
N LEU A 156 -16.30 2.20 -8.75
CA LEU A 156 -14.88 2.34 -9.04
C LEU A 156 -14.10 1.64 -7.92
N ILE A 157 -13.43 0.54 -8.23
CA ILE A 157 -12.65 -0.24 -7.27
C ILE A 157 -11.18 0.01 -7.53
N VAL A 158 -10.49 0.55 -6.52
CA VAL A 158 -9.04 0.70 -6.49
C VAL A 158 -8.49 -0.35 -5.53
N PHE A 159 -7.55 -1.17 -5.99
CA PHE A 159 -6.72 -2.00 -5.14
C PHE A 159 -5.28 -1.50 -5.26
N SER A 160 -4.61 -1.26 -4.13
CA SER A 160 -3.23 -0.79 -4.12
C SER A 160 -2.55 -1.18 -2.80
N THR A 161 -1.24 -1.37 -2.85
CA THR A 161 -0.39 -1.53 -1.65
C THR A 161 0.10 -0.16 -1.14
N ASP A 162 0.39 -0.06 0.16
CA ASP A 162 0.95 1.16 0.77
C ASP A 162 2.47 1.30 0.54
N ASN A 163 3.18 0.18 0.40
CA ASN A 163 4.61 0.12 0.09
C ASN A 163 4.99 -1.21 -0.58
N GLY A 164 6.26 -1.33 -0.97
CA GLY A 164 6.88 -2.59 -1.37
C GLY A 164 6.89 -3.64 -0.25
N GLY A 165 7.00 -4.91 -0.63
CA GLY A 165 6.96 -6.05 0.29
C GLY A 165 8.19 -6.10 1.21
N PRO A 166 8.02 -6.39 2.50
CA PRO A 166 9.11 -6.78 3.39
C PRO A 166 9.56 -8.21 3.06
N ALA A 167 10.56 -8.36 2.18
CA ALA A 167 11.00 -9.66 1.67
C ALA A 167 12.13 -10.28 2.50
N GLU A 168 12.31 -11.60 2.39
CA GLU A 168 13.45 -12.37 2.94
C GLU A 168 13.81 -12.05 4.39
N GLY A 169 12.78 -11.90 5.24
CA GLY A 169 12.93 -11.71 6.68
C GLY A 169 12.97 -10.25 7.15
N PHE A 170 12.97 -9.26 6.24
CA PHE A 170 12.81 -7.85 6.64
C PHE A 170 11.52 -7.68 7.44
N ASN A 171 11.59 -7.03 8.61
CA ASN A 171 10.48 -6.94 9.58
C ASN A 171 9.76 -8.29 9.82
N GLU A 172 10.51 -9.39 9.91
CA GLU A 172 10.00 -10.75 10.17
C GLU A 172 8.99 -11.27 9.14
N ASN A 173 9.03 -10.73 7.92
CA ASN A 173 8.09 -11.03 6.86
C ASN A 173 8.76 -11.72 5.66
N PHE A 174 7.95 -12.36 4.81
CA PHE A 174 8.41 -13.16 3.67
C PHE A 174 7.59 -12.81 2.42
N ALA A 175 7.35 -11.50 2.23
CA ALA A 175 6.81 -10.96 0.99
C ALA A 175 7.80 -11.14 -0.18
N SER A 176 7.41 -10.74 -1.39
CA SER A 176 8.33 -10.77 -2.53
C SER A 176 8.06 -9.62 -3.46
N ASN A 177 9.14 -8.93 -3.82
CA ASN A 177 9.16 -7.89 -4.85
C ASN A 177 9.83 -8.39 -6.12
N TYR A 178 10.23 -9.67 -6.16
CA TYR A 178 11.00 -10.21 -7.26
C TYR A 178 10.24 -10.01 -8.59
N PRO A 179 10.88 -9.44 -9.62
CA PRO A 179 12.33 -9.32 -9.76
C PRO A 179 12.88 -7.90 -9.50
N LEU A 180 12.12 -7.03 -8.84
CA LEU A 180 12.56 -5.68 -8.51
C LEU A 180 13.60 -5.70 -7.37
N ARG A 181 14.46 -4.69 -7.35
CA ARG A 181 15.51 -4.50 -6.34
C ARG A 181 14.94 -3.94 -5.04
N GLY A 182 15.45 -4.37 -3.90
CA GLY A 182 15.11 -3.83 -2.59
C GLY A 182 13.79 -4.33 -1.98
N VAL A 183 13.51 -3.83 -0.78
CA VAL A 183 12.35 -4.19 0.04
C VAL A 183 11.67 -2.94 0.62
N LYS A 184 10.60 -3.14 1.40
CA LYS A 184 9.99 -2.10 2.25
C LYS A 184 11.07 -1.20 2.89
N ASN A 185 10.79 0.11 2.96
CA ASN A 185 11.66 1.16 3.52
C ASN A 185 12.89 1.53 2.65
N THR A 186 13.20 0.77 1.60
CA THR A 186 14.21 1.20 0.60
C THR A 186 13.56 2.01 -0.53
N LEU A 187 14.35 2.86 -1.19
CA LEU A 187 13.88 3.67 -2.34
C LEU A 187 14.08 2.99 -3.71
N TRP A 188 14.57 1.75 -3.71
CA TRP A 188 14.61 0.89 -4.90
C TRP A 188 13.20 0.55 -5.40
N GLU A 189 13.06 0.13 -6.65
CA GLU A 189 11.76 -0.19 -7.25
C GLU A 189 10.97 -1.21 -6.42
N GLY A 190 11.62 -2.20 -5.80
CA GLY A 190 10.95 -3.17 -4.92
C GLY A 190 10.44 -2.59 -3.61
N GLY A 191 10.88 -1.39 -3.21
CA GLY A 191 10.37 -0.66 -2.05
C GLY A 191 9.25 0.34 -2.38
N VAL A 192 9.25 0.93 -3.59
CA VAL A 192 8.34 2.03 -3.97
C VAL A 192 7.36 1.71 -5.10
N ARG A 193 7.65 0.72 -5.96
CA ARG A 193 6.76 0.31 -7.05
C ARG A 193 5.74 -0.71 -6.55
N GLY A 194 4.54 -0.23 -6.23
CA GLY A 194 3.46 -1.03 -5.67
C GLY A 194 2.62 -1.81 -6.70
N ALA A 195 2.01 -2.91 -6.24
CA ALA A 195 0.92 -3.56 -6.98
C ALA A 195 -0.33 -2.68 -6.96
N ALA A 196 -0.99 -2.53 -8.12
CA ALA A 196 -2.20 -1.73 -8.25
C ALA A 196 -3.17 -2.28 -9.31
N LEU A 197 -4.46 -2.05 -9.11
CA LEU A 197 -5.55 -2.33 -10.04
C LEU A 197 -6.60 -1.22 -9.95
N LEU A 198 -7.05 -0.74 -11.10
CA LEU A 198 -8.27 0.05 -11.23
C LEU A 198 -9.30 -0.78 -11.99
N TRP A 199 -10.44 -1.03 -11.36
CA TRP A 199 -11.55 -1.74 -11.98
C TRP A 199 -12.82 -0.88 -11.96
N SER A 200 -13.47 -0.72 -13.11
CA SER A 200 -14.81 -0.15 -13.18
C SER A 200 -15.46 -0.43 -14.55
N PRO A 201 -16.79 -0.62 -14.61
CA PRO A 201 -17.56 -0.57 -15.84
C PRO A 201 -17.58 0.81 -16.50
N LEU A 202 -17.18 1.86 -15.77
CA LEU A 202 -17.21 3.26 -16.22
C LEU A 202 -15.93 3.70 -16.95
N LEU A 203 -14.91 2.84 -17.02
CA LEU A 203 -13.70 3.11 -17.78
C LEU A 203 -13.98 3.05 -19.28
N ARG A 204 -13.55 4.07 -20.04
CA ARG A 204 -13.74 4.06 -21.50
C ARG A 204 -12.85 3.05 -22.21
N LYS A 205 -11.62 2.85 -21.71
CA LYS A 205 -10.64 1.87 -22.16
C LYS A 205 -10.28 0.95 -20.99
N SER A 206 -10.95 -0.20 -20.93
CA SER A 206 -10.75 -1.22 -19.90
C SER A 206 -9.95 -2.42 -20.43
N GLN A 207 -9.66 -3.39 -19.56
CA GLN A 207 -8.92 -4.62 -19.89
C GLN A 207 -7.56 -4.31 -20.54
N ARG A 208 -6.72 -3.55 -19.84
CA ARG A 208 -5.36 -3.22 -20.30
C ARG A 208 -4.38 -3.15 -19.13
N VAL A 209 -3.10 -3.22 -19.48
CA VAL A 209 -2.00 -2.84 -18.57
C VAL A 209 -1.73 -1.36 -18.78
N ALA A 210 -1.87 -0.57 -17.73
CA ALA A 210 -1.62 0.86 -17.77
C ALA A 210 -0.13 1.15 -17.52
N ASN A 211 0.52 1.84 -18.46
CA ASN A 211 1.93 2.26 -18.38
C ASN A 211 2.09 3.74 -18.03
N GLN A 212 0.97 4.43 -17.75
CA GLN A 212 0.95 5.82 -17.32
C GLN A 212 1.64 5.98 -15.96
N ASN A 213 2.56 6.94 -15.84
CA ASN A 213 3.18 7.29 -14.57
C ASN A 213 2.12 7.78 -13.56
N MET A 214 2.16 7.22 -12.36
CA MET A 214 1.23 7.50 -11.27
C MET A 214 1.98 7.43 -9.94
N HIS A 215 1.57 8.26 -8.98
CA HIS A 215 1.97 8.17 -7.58
C HIS A 215 0.74 8.10 -6.66
N ILE A 216 0.86 7.59 -5.44
CA ILE A 216 -0.28 7.40 -4.53
C ILE A 216 -1.00 8.71 -4.19
N VAL A 217 -0.27 9.84 -4.21
CA VAL A 217 -0.81 11.19 -3.99
C VAL A 217 -1.78 11.64 -5.08
N ASP A 218 -1.76 11.00 -6.25
CA ASP A 218 -2.68 11.29 -7.36
C ASP A 218 -4.10 10.79 -7.09
N TRP A 219 -4.28 9.83 -6.18
CA TRP A 219 -5.61 9.27 -5.94
C TRP A 219 -6.60 10.31 -5.45
N LEU A 220 -6.20 11.26 -4.61
CA LEU A 220 -7.11 12.28 -4.10
C LEU A 220 -7.76 13.10 -5.24
N PRO A 221 -7.01 13.83 -6.08
CA PRO A 221 -7.60 14.57 -7.18
C PRO A 221 -8.22 13.65 -8.25
N THR A 222 -7.66 12.47 -8.50
CA THR A 222 -8.19 11.49 -9.48
C THR A 222 -9.58 10.98 -9.08
N LEU A 223 -9.78 10.63 -7.81
CA LEU A 223 -11.07 10.13 -7.32
C LEU A 223 -12.11 11.25 -7.25
N ILE A 224 -11.71 12.48 -6.96
CA ILE A 224 -12.60 13.65 -7.02
C ILE A 224 -13.07 13.88 -8.46
N GLU A 225 -12.16 13.85 -9.45
CA GLU A 225 -12.53 13.99 -10.86
C GLU A 225 -13.45 12.84 -11.31
N ALA A 226 -13.11 11.59 -10.98
CA ALA A 226 -13.90 10.42 -11.32
C ALA A 226 -15.32 10.46 -10.72
N ALA A 227 -15.48 11.07 -9.54
CA ALA A 227 -16.77 11.30 -8.89
C ALA A 227 -17.56 12.51 -9.45
N GLY A 228 -17.03 13.22 -10.45
CA GLY A 228 -17.66 14.40 -11.05
C GLY A 228 -17.51 15.68 -10.21
N GLY A 229 -16.61 15.70 -9.22
CA GLY A 229 -16.42 16.77 -8.26
C GLY A 229 -15.63 17.97 -8.78
N LYS A 230 -16.02 18.59 -9.90
CA LYS A 230 -15.25 19.68 -10.54
C LYS A 230 -14.92 20.83 -9.58
N MET A 231 -15.91 21.37 -8.87
CA MET A 231 -15.67 22.46 -7.90
C MET A 231 -14.71 22.06 -6.78
N ALA A 232 -14.80 20.82 -6.28
CA ALA A 232 -13.90 20.33 -5.25
C ALA A 232 -12.47 20.16 -5.79
N LEU A 233 -12.34 19.73 -7.05
CA LEU A 233 -11.05 19.65 -7.72
C LEU A 233 -10.44 21.03 -7.91
N ASP A 234 -11.21 22.02 -8.38
CA ASP A 234 -10.74 23.40 -8.60
C ASP A 234 -10.29 24.06 -7.27
N ASN A 235 -11.01 23.82 -6.17
CA ASN A 235 -10.61 24.27 -4.85
C ASN A 235 -9.34 23.57 -4.37
N LEU A 236 -9.20 22.27 -4.64
CA LEU A 236 -8.03 21.51 -4.22
C LEU A 236 -6.78 21.92 -5.00
N THR A 237 -6.89 22.15 -6.32
CA THR A 237 -5.77 22.58 -7.16
C THR A 237 -5.32 24.02 -6.87
N SER A 238 -6.16 24.83 -6.21
CA SER A 238 -5.75 26.13 -5.66
C SER A 238 -4.79 26.00 -4.46
N THR A 239 -4.65 24.79 -3.90
CA THR A 239 -3.63 24.47 -2.90
C THR A 239 -2.40 23.89 -3.60
N ASN A 240 -1.19 24.13 -3.07
CA ASN A 240 0.07 23.58 -3.59
C ASN A 240 0.14 22.04 -3.36
N LEU A 241 -0.74 21.29 -4.01
CA LEU A 241 -0.87 19.84 -3.90
C LEU A 241 0.12 19.15 -4.85
N ASP A 242 0.87 18.17 -4.35
CA ASP A 242 1.77 17.35 -5.18
C ASP A 242 1.03 16.38 -6.12
N GLY A 243 -0.18 15.99 -5.72
CA GLY A 243 -1.09 15.15 -6.48
C GLY A 243 -1.72 15.89 -7.65
N GLN A 244 -1.84 15.18 -8.77
CA GLN A 244 -2.52 15.66 -9.96
C GLN A 244 -3.53 14.60 -10.40
N SER A 245 -4.67 15.03 -10.94
CA SER A 245 -5.60 14.05 -11.46
C SER A 245 -5.01 13.38 -12.69
N ILE A 246 -5.07 12.05 -12.71
CA ILE A 246 -4.71 11.21 -13.85
C ILE A 246 -5.92 10.43 -14.39
N TRP A 247 -7.14 10.85 -14.03
CA TRP A 247 -8.37 10.14 -14.40
C TRP A 247 -8.53 9.97 -15.92
N GLN A 248 -8.27 11.02 -16.71
CA GLN A 248 -8.32 10.92 -18.18
C GLN A 248 -7.28 9.94 -18.72
N ALA A 249 -6.06 9.97 -18.18
CA ALA A 249 -4.99 9.05 -18.55
C ALA A 249 -5.36 7.58 -18.26
N LEU A 250 -6.02 7.32 -17.12
CA LEU A 250 -6.47 5.98 -16.75
C LEU A 250 -7.72 5.53 -17.52
N SER A 251 -8.72 6.40 -17.68
CA SER A 251 -10.00 6.05 -18.30
C SER A 251 -9.94 5.99 -19.84
N ASN A 252 -9.22 6.91 -20.48
CA ASN A 252 -9.16 7.03 -21.94
C ASN A 252 -7.91 6.41 -22.57
N ASP A 253 -6.95 5.93 -21.76
CA ASP A 253 -5.61 5.50 -22.22
C ASP A 253 -4.77 6.63 -22.83
N GLU A 254 -4.88 7.82 -22.25
CA GLU A 254 -4.08 9.00 -22.63
C GLU A 254 -2.72 9.01 -21.93
N PRO A 255 -1.74 9.79 -22.41
CA PRO A 255 -0.47 9.99 -21.72
C PRO A 255 -0.66 10.57 -20.33
N SER A 256 0.13 10.12 -19.35
CA SER A 256 0.08 10.69 -18.01
C SER A 256 0.52 12.16 -18.03
N PRO A 257 -0.23 13.06 -17.36
CA PRO A 257 0.25 14.41 -17.11
C PRO A 257 1.41 14.43 -16.11
N ARG A 258 1.60 13.36 -15.31
CA ARG A 258 2.68 13.26 -14.33
C ARG A 258 4.01 12.99 -15.02
N LYS A 259 4.97 13.90 -14.82
CA LYS A 259 6.32 13.81 -15.40
C LYS A 259 7.39 13.42 -14.38
N SER A 260 7.18 13.74 -13.11
CA SER A 260 8.11 13.42 -12.03
C SER A 260 7.42 12.75 -10.84
N VAL A 261 8.20 11.96 -10.10
CA VAL A 261 7.84 11.35 -8.82
C VAL A 261 9.03 11.56 -7.89
N LEU A 262 8.89 12.48 -6.94
CA LEU A 262 9.79 12.51 -5.78
C LEU A 262 9.41 11.32 -4.89
N HIS A 263 10.31 10.35 -4.74
CA HIS A 263 10.03 9.18 -3.91
C HIS A 263 10.20 9.54 -2.43
N ASN A 264 11.33 10.15 -2.06
CA ASN A 264 11.55 10.76 -0.76
C ASN A 264 12.85 11.57 -0.75
N ILE A 265 12.98 12.48 0.22
CA ILE A 265 14.26 13.01 0.71
C ILE A 265 14.27 12.79 2.22
N ASP A 266 15.22 12.01 2.71
CA ASP A 266 15.35 11.68 4.12
C ASP A 266 16.73 12.06 4.64
N ASP A 267 16.82 13.17 5.34
CA ASP A 267 18.07 13.66 5.92
C ASP A 267 18.54 12.82 7.13
N ILE A 268 17.66 12.03 7.75
CA ILE A 268 18.01 11.16 8.88
C ILE A 268 18.77 9.94 8.37
N TRP A 269 18.29 9.31 7.30
CA TRP A 269 18.98 8.19 6.66
C TRP A 269 20.02 8.64 5.62
N GLY A 270 19.96 9.90 5.18
CA GLY A 270 20.80 10.42 4.10
C GLY A 270 20.43 9.84 2.74
N SER A 271 19.17 9.44 2.54
CA SER A 271 18.69 8.80 1.31
C SER A 271 17.71 9.71 0.55
N ALA A 272 17.78 9.67 -0.78
CA ALA A 272 16.86 10.40 -1.63
C ALA A 272 16.71 9.72 -2.99
N ALA A 273 15.51 9.82 -3.58
CA ALA A 273 15.25 9.30 -4.91
C ALA A 273 14.20 10.10 -5.65
N LEU A 274 14.38 10.21 -6.97
CA LEU A 274 13.53 10.97 -7.87
C LEU A 274 13.45 10.25 -9.20
N THR A 275 12.25 10.07 -9.73
CA THR A 275 12.03 9.66 -11.12
C THR A 275 11.54 10.83 -11.95
N VAL A 276 12.16 11.08 -13.11
CA VAL A 276 11.71 12.06 -14.12
C VAL A 276 11.63 11.36 -15.48
N GLY A 277 10.41 11.23 -16.01
CA GLY A 277 10.15 10.42 -17.20
C GLY A 277 10.50 8.95 -16.94
N GLU A 278 11.53 8.47 -17.63
CA GLU A 278 12.04 7.08 -17.52
C GLU A 278 13.30 6.99 -16.67
N TRP A 279 13.87 8.13 -16.27
CA TRP A 279 15.13 8.18 -15.55
C TRP A 279 14.87 8.25 -14.05
N LYS A 280 15.57 7.42 -13.28
CA LYS A 280 15.53 7.41 -11.82
C LYS A 280 16.91 7.71 -11.26
N LEU A 281 16.96 8.74 -10.41
CA LEU A 281 18.09 9.10 -9.57
C LEU A 281 17.93 8.44 -8.20
N MET A 282 19.02 7.89 -7.68
CA MET A 282 19.14 7.38 -6.32
C MET A 282 20.40 7.97 -5.66
N ARG A 283 20.28 8.45 -4.42
CA ARG A 283 21.42 8.93 -3.61
C ARG A 283 21.26 8.39 -2.19
N GLY A 284 22.32 7.81 -1.63
CA GLY A 284 22.27 7.19 -0.31
C GLY A 284 21.35 5.97 -0.25
N THR A 285 21.31 5.31 0.90
CA THR A 285 20.44 4.15 1.13
C THR A 285 20.19 3.95 2.62
N ASN A 286 19.08 3.30 2.95
CA ASN A 286 18.72 2.97 4.32
C ASN A 286 19.47 1.73 4.79
N TYR A 287 19.59 1.54 6.11
CA TYR A 287 20.24 0.36 6.71
C TYR A 287 21.65 0.06 6.18
N LYS A 288 22.40 1.08 5.75
CA LYS A 288 23.74 0.95 5.15
C LYS A 288 23.76 -0.01 3.94
N GLY A 289 22.65 -0.15 3.23
CA GLY A 289 22.52 -0.97 2.03
C GLY A 289 22.32 -2.46 2.28
N ALA A 290 22.07 -2.88 3.53
CA ALA A 290 21.83 -4.28 3.87
C ALA A 290 20.62 -4.89 3.14
N TRP A 291 19.69 -4.03 2.69
CA TRP A 291 18.46 -4.42 2.02
C TRP A 291 18.37 -3.99 0.55
N ASP A 292 19.51 -3.73 -0.09
CA ASP A 292 19.61 -3.24 -1.48
C ASP A 292 19.68 -4.36 -2.53
N GLY A 293 19.42 -5.61 -2.14
CA GLY A 293 19.56 -6.79 -3.01
C GLY A 293 18.34 -7.12 -3.87
N TRP A 294 18.37 -8.28 -4.51
CA TRP A 294 17.22 -8.89 -5.19
C TRP A 294 16.84 -10.17 -4.46
N TYR A 295 15.58 -10.26 -4.04
CA TYR A 295 15.12 -11.27 -3.09
C TYR A 295 14.11 -12.21 -3.76
N GLY A 296 14.57 -13.36 -4.23
CA GLY A 296 13.73 -14.37 -4.88
C GLY A 296 14.48 -15.21 -5.92
N PRO A 297 13.76 -15.94 -6.79
CA PRO A 297 12.30 -15.96 -6.93
C PRO A 297 11.59 -16.60 -5.74
N ALA A 298 10.48 -16.01 -5.29
CA ALA A 298 9.63 -16.57 -4.25
C ALA A 298 8.40 -17.26 -4.85
N GLY A 299 8.53 -18.55 -5.18
CA GLY A 299 7.48 -19.37 -5.78
C GLY A 299 7.60 -19.53 -7.31
N GLU A 300 6.65 -20.27 -7.90
CA GLU A 300 6.61 -20.56 -9.34
C GLU A 300 6.02 -19.39 -10.13
N ARG A 301 6.71 -18.95 -11.19
CA ARG A 301 6.32 -17.80 -12.03
C ARG A 301 5.93 -18.21 -13.45
N SER A 302 6.09 -19.48 -13.81
CA SER A 302 5.74 -20.00 -15.13
C SER A 302 4.24 -19.82 -15.40
N PRO A 303 3.86 -19.16 -16.51
CA PRO A 303 2.46 -18.97 -16.90
C PRO A 303 1.68 -20.28 -17.03
N LYS A 304 2.36 -21.43 -17.21
CA LYS A 304 1.73 -22.75 -17.31
C LYS A 304 1.03 -23.18 -16.02
N HIS A 305 1.44 -22.65 -14.86
CA HIS A 305 0.83 -22.95 -13.57
C HIS A 305 -0.29 -21.98 -13.18
N TYR A 306 -0.63 -21.01 -14.03
CA TYR A 306 -1.71 -20.09 -13.75
C TYR A 306 -3.08 -20.76 -13.94
N ASP A 307 -3.79 -20.99 -12.83
CA ASP A 307 -5.12 -21.58 -12.83
C ASP A 307 -6.21 -20.53 -13.08
N TRP A 308 -6.51 -20.28 -14.35
CA TRP A 308 -7.57 -19.37 -14.77
C TRP A 308 -8.97 -19.88 -14.38
N GLN A 309 -9.17 -21.19 -14.22
CA GLN A 309 -10.46 -21.75 -13.81
C GLN A 309 -10.74 -21.44 -12.34
N HIS A 310 -9.71 -21.49 -11.50
CA HIS A 310 -9.79 -21.06 -10.10
C HIS A 310 -10.22 -19.59 -10.00
N VAL A 311 -9.60 -18.69 -10.76
CA VAL A 311 -9.98 -17.28 -10.84
C VAL A 311 -11.44 -17.12 -11.30
N ALA A 312 -11.87 -17.91 -12.28
CA ALA A 312 -13.24 -17.88 -12.78
C ALA A 312 -14.29 -18.42 -11.79
N LYS A 313 -13.86 -19.23 -10.80
CA LYS A 313 -14.71 -19.81 -9.75
C LYS A 313 -14.66 -19.01 -8.44
N SER A 314 -13.74 -18.05 -8.30
CA SER A 314 -13.65 -17.16 -7.14
C SER A 314 -14.91 -16.29 -6.99
N GLN A 315 -15.10 -15.70 -5.81
CA GLN A 315 -16.26 -14.82 -5.55
C GLN A 315 -16.25 -13.59 -6.47
N ALA A 316 -15.09 -12.96 -6.67
CA ALA A 316 -14.93 -11.89 -7.64
C ALA A 316 -15.22 -12.36 -9.07
N GLY A 317 -14.69 -13.53 -9.48
CA GLY A 317 -14.94 -14.09 -10.81
C GLY A 317 -16.42 -14.34 -11.08
N LYS A 318 -17.14 -14.89 -10.10
CA LYS A 318 -18.60 -15.09 -10.17
C LYS A 318 -19.36 -13.78 -10.30
N ALA A 319 -19.03 -12.77 -9.49
CA ALA A 319 -19.65 -11.45 -9.55
C ALA A 319 -19.44 -10.77 -10.91
N LEU A 320 -18.21 -10.82 -11.44
CA LEU A 320 -17.90 -10.27 -12.76
C LEU A 320 -18.62 -11.00 -13.90
N LYS A 321 -18.81 -12.32 -13.79
CA LYS A 321 -19.61 -13.10 -14.75
C LYS A 321 -21.08 -12.68 -14.73
N ALA A 322 -21.66 -12.46 -13.55
CA ALA A 322 -23.06 -12.04 -13.40
C ALA A 322 -23.35 -10.72 -14.13
N ILE A 323 -22.37 -9.81 -14.18
CA ILE A 323 -22.49 -8.55 -14.93
C ILE A 323 -21.86 -8.57 -16.34
N LYS A 324 -21.50 -9.76 -16.85
CA LYS A 324 -20.90 -9.96 -18.19
C LYS A 324 -19.59 -9.19 -18.42
N MET A 325 -18.78 -9.02 -17.37
CA MET A 325 -17.49 -8.31 -17.42
C MET A 325 -16.28 -9.19 -17.08
N PHE A 326 -16.47 -10.50 -16.92
CA PHE A 326 -15.36 -11.41 -16.69
C PHE A 326 -14.51 -11.57 -17.98
N PRO A 327 -13.19 -11.31 -17.94
CA PRO A 327 -12.35 -11.41 -19.14
C PRO A 327 -12.23 -12.85 -19.66
N SER A 328 -12.06 -12.99 -20.98
CA SER A 328 -11.77 -14.29 -21.61
C SER A 328 -10.44 -14.87 -21.12
N GLN A 329 -10.22 -16.17 -21.28
CA GLN A 329 -8.95 -16.80 -20.91
C GLN A 329 -7.76 -16.16 -21.64
N ALA A 330 -7.90 -15.92 -22.95
CA ALA A 330 -6.86 -15.27 -23.75
C ALA A 330 -6.53 -13.86 -23.21
N GLU A 331 -7.57 -13.12 -22.82
CA GLU A 331 -7.41 -11.78 -22.27
C GLU A 331 -6.72 -11.80 -20.89
N GLN A 332 -7.09 -12.74 -20.02
CA GLN A 332 -6.39 -12.92 -18.74
C GLN A 332 -4.91 -13.24 -18.93
N GLN A 333 -4.59 -14.13 -19.88
CA GLN A 333 -3.20 -14.48 -20.21
C GLN A 333 -2.43 -13.27 -20.76
N ARG A 334 -3.04 -12.50 -21.66
CA ARG A 334 -2.47 -11.27 -22.22
C ARG A 334 -2.19 -10.22 -21.15
N LEU A 335 -3.15 -9.95 -20.28
CA LEU A 335 -3.01 -9.00 -19.18
C LEU A 335 -1.93 -9.43 -18.19
N ARG A 336 -1.92 -10.71 -17.81
CA ARG A 336 -0.90 -11.25 -16.90
C ARG A 336 0.50 -11.17 -17.51
N ALA A 337 0.64 -11.52 -18.79
CA ALA A 337 1.92 -11.41 -19.49
C ALA A 337 2.39 -9.96 -19.58
N GLY A 338 1.51 -9.02 -19.95
CA GLY A 338 1.85 -7.60 -20.05
C GLY A 338 2.17 -6.94 -18.70
N ALA A 339 1.53 -7.39 -17.61
CA ALA A 339 1.79 -6.88 -16.26
C ALA A 339 3.03 -7.53 -15.60
N THR A 340 3.55 -8.62 -16.16
CA THR A 340 4.71 -9.31 -15.62
C THR A 340 5.98 -8.50 -15.89
N VAL A 341 6.64 -8.05 -14.83
CA VAL A 341 7.96 -7.42 -14.94
C VAL A 341 8.99 -8.48 -15.32
N ASN A 342 9.67 -8.22 -16.44
CA ASN A 342 10.81 -8.98 -16.93
C ASN A 342 12.06 -8.10 -16.90
N CYS A 343 13.10 -8.55 -16.22
CA CYS A 343 14.39 -7.87 -16.20
C CYS A 343 15.35 -8.38 -17.29
N ASN A 344 14.86 -9.15 -18.27
CA ASN A 344 15.70 -9.61 -19.36
C ASN A 344 16.07 -8.41 -20.23
N LEU A 345 17.34 -8.02 -20.16
CA LEU A 345 17.84 -6.84 -20.82
C LEU A 345 18.13 -7.13 -22.28
N ASN A 346 17.28 -6.62 -23.16
CA ASN A 346 17.42 -6.78 -24.61
C ASN A 346 18.27 -5.67 -25.26
N LYS A 347 18.87 -4.77 -24.46
CA LYS A 347 19.56 -3.58 -24.96
C LYS A 347 21.03 -3.54 -24.53
N THR A 348 21.92 -3.48 -25.52
CA THR A 348 23.38 -3.52 -25.33
C THR A 348 23.90 -2.38 -24.45
N TYR A 349 23.34 -1.17 -24.57
CA TYR A 349 23.79 -0.02 -23.76
C TYR A 349 23.46 -0.17 -22.28
N VAL A 350 22.35 -0.83 -21.93
CA VAL A 350 22.01 -1.09 -20.53
C VAL A 350 23.05 -2.02 -19.93
N GLN A 351 23.45 -3.06 -20.67
CA GLN A 351 24.46 -4.03 -20.22
C GLN A 351 25.87 -3.44 -20.03
N GLN A 352 26.12 -2.21 -20.50
CA GLN A 352 27.40 -1.51 -20.32
C GLN A 352 27.47 -0.70 -19.00
N GLY A 353 26.39 -0.62 -18.22
CA GLY A 353 26.41 0.11 -16.94
C GLY A 353 27.24 -0.60 -15.86
N THR A 354 27.52 0.11 -14.77
CA THR A 354 28.32 -0.42 -13.65
C THR A 354 27.44 -0.80 -12.47
N GLU A 355 28.03 -1.42 -11.44
CA GLU A 355 27.37 -1.58 -10.15
C GLU A 355 27.05 -0.20 -9.53
N CYS A 356 25.85 -0.07 -8.93
CA CYS A 356 25.48 1.10 -8.14
C CYS A 356 25.95 0.96 -6.69
N LYS A 357 26.70 1.95 -6.20
CA LYS A 357 27.15 2.07 -4.80
C LYS A 357 26.63 3.40 -4.21
N PRO A 358 25.37 3.45 -3.76
CA PRO A 358 24.68 4.71 -3.48
C PRO A 358 25.24 5.48 -2.27
N LEU A 359 26.00 4.81 -1.40
CA LEU A 359 26.74 5.43 -0.29
C LEU A 359 28.02 6.17 -0.74
N LEU A 360 28.52 5.89 -1.95
CA LEU A 360 29.74 6.52 -2.49
C LEU A 360 29.40 7.65 -3.47
N ALA A 361 28.45 7.40 -4.37
CA ALA A 361 28.03 8.36 -5.37
C ALA A 361 26.56 8.11 -5.78
N PRO A 362 25.85 9.15 -6.28
CA PRO A 362 24.53 8.97 -6.84
C PRO A 362 24.52 7.99 -8.04
N CYS A 363 23.42 7.27 -8.18
CA CYS A 363 23.19 6.34 -9.27
C CYS A 363 22.05 6.82 -10.18
N LEU A 364 22.11 6.40 -11.43
CA LEU A 364 21.11 6.73 -12.45
C LEU A 364 20.68 5.45 -13.18
N PHE A 365 19.37 5.25 -13.32
CA PHE A 365 18.78 4.12 -14.02
C PHE A 365 17.76 4.61 -15.05
N ASN A 366 17.60 3.87 -16.16
CA ASN A 366 16.41 4.00 -17.00
C ASN A 366 15.43 2.89 -16.60
N VAL A 367 14.41 3.21 -15.79
CA VAL A 367 13.51 2.20 -15.19
C VAL A 367 12.48 1.63 -16.17
N ARG A 368 12.37 2.17 -17.39
CA ARG A 368 11.59 1.54 -18.46
C ARG A 368 12.35 0.35 -19.04
N ASP A 369 13.63 0.53 -19.32
CA ASP A 369 14.49 -0.47 -19.98
C ASP A 369 15.19 -1.41 -18.98
N ASP A 370 15.48 -0.90 -17.78
CA ASP A 370 16.06 -1.61 -16.63
C ASP A 370 15.15 -1.43 -15.40
N PRO A 371 13.96 -2.05 -15.38
CA PRO A 371 13.02 -1.93 -14.26
C PRO A 371 13.54 -2.55 -12.96
N CYS A 372 14.69 -3.23 -13.01
CA CYS A 372 15.25 -3.98 -11.89
C CYS A 372 16.54 -3.35 -11.38
N GLU A 373 16.95 -2.20 -11.95
CA GLU A 373 18.04 -1.36 -11.44
C GLU A 373 19.38 -2.12 -11.34
N TYR A 374 19.66 -2.95 -12.35
CA TYR A 374 20.90 -3.71 -12.44
C TYR A 374 22.09 -2.84 -12.84
N TYR A 375 21.89 -1.86 -13.73
CA TYR A 375 22.98 -1.16 -14.40
C TYR A 375 22.94 0.33 -14.11
N ASN A 376 23.93 0.80 -13.35
CA ASN A 376 24.12 2.22 -13.11
C ASN A 376 24.67 2.91 -14.36
N LEU A 377 23.92 3.89 -14.87
CA LEU A 377 24.20 4.66 -16.07
C LEU A 377 24.77 6.05 -15.78
N ALA A 378 25.05 6.38 -14.51
CA ALA A 378 25.54 7.68 -14.06
C ALA A 378 26.79 8.15 -14.83
N GLY A 379 27.77 7.26 -15.04
CA GLY A 379 29.01 7.59 -15.77
C GLY A 379 28.82 7.73 -17.28
N GLN A 380 27.78 7.13 -17.86
CA GLN A 380 27.49 7.22 -19.30
C GLN A 380 26.64 8.46 -19.65
N TYR A 381 25.77 8.89 -18.74
CA TYR A 381 24.86 10.01 -18.94
C TYR A 381 25.01 11.07 -17.83
N PRO A 382 26.20 11.69 -17.70
CA PRO A 382 26.46 12.66 -16.63
C PRO A 382 25.54 13.89 -16.70
N ASP A 383 25.13 14.32 -17.89
CA ASP A 383 24.22 15.46 -18.06
C ASP A 383 22.80 15.14 -17.58
N VAL A 384 22.33 13.91 -17.80
CA VAL A 384 21.03 13.44 -17.29
C VAL A 384 21.07 13.37 -15.77
N LEU A 385 22.13 12.80 -15.21
CA LEU A 385 22.34 12.75 -13.76
C LEU A 385 22.32 14.17 -13.15
N LYS A 386 23.08 15.10 -13.72
CA LYS A 386 23.14 16.49 -13.26
C LYS A 386 21.77 17.17 -13.31
N SER A 387 20.99 16.92 -14.36
CA SER A 387 19.63 17.44 -14.50
C SER A 387 18.71 16.93 -13.38
N LEU A 388 18.69 15.62 -13.12
CA LEU A 388 17.88 15.05 -12.03
C LEU A 388 18.34 15.52 -10.65
N GLN A 389 19.65 15.75 -10.45
CA GLN A 389 20.16 16.32 -9.20
C GLN A 389 19.70 17.77 -8.99
N ALA A 390 19.64 18.58 -10.05
CA ALA A 390 19.12 19.94 -9.98
C ALA A 390 17.61 19.94 -9.64
N GLU A 391 16.83 19.04 -10.24
CA GLU A 391 15.41 18.87 -9.92
C GLU A 391 15.20 18.39 -8.47
N LEU A 392 16.01 17.44 -8.00
CA LEU A 392 15.96 16.99 -6.60
C LEU A 392 16.28 18.16 -5.63
N ALA A 393 17.24 19.02 -5.98
CA ALA A 393 17.55 20.19 -5.19
C ALA A 393 16.42 21.23 -5.19
N HIS A 394 15.67 21.35 -6.30
CA HIS A 394 14.48 22.19 -6.38
C HIS A 394 13.39 21.73 -5.41
N PHE A 395 13.08 20.43 -5.37
CA PHE A 395 12.17 19.86 -4.37
C PHE A 395 12.67 20.13 -2.95
N ASN A 396 13.95 19.86 -2.69
CA ASN A 396 14.55 20.03 -1.37
C ASN A 396 14.50 21.48 -0.86
N ALA A 397 14.54 22.48 -1.76
CA ALA A 397 14.46 23.90 -1.38
C ALA A 397 13.10 24.29 -0.78
N THR A 398 12.07 23.47 -1.00
CA THR A 398 10.71 23.66 -0.44
C THR A 398 10.40 22.71 0.71
N ALA A 399 11.33 21.82 1.07
CA ALA A 399 11.14 20.84 2.11
C ALA A 399 10.98 21.51 3.49
N VAL A 400 10.08 20.96 4.29
CA VAL A 400 9.91 21.34 5.70
C VAL A 400 10.69 20.38 6.59
N PRO A 401 11.31 20.85 7.69
CA PRO A 401 12.04 19.96 8.59
C PRO A 401 11.16 18.84 9.15
N PRO A 402 11.70 17.61 9.32
CA PRO A 402 10.96 16.52 9.96
C PRO A 402 10.47 16.91 11.35
N THR A 403 9.17 16.73 11.60
CA THR A 403 8.53 17.12 12.88
C THR A 403 8.46 15.97 13.88
N ASN A 404 9.33 14.97 13.77
CA ASN A 404 9.39 13.83 14.67
C ASN A 404 9.52 14.31 16.13
N LYS A 405 8.75 13.70 17.03
CA LYS A 405 8.79 13.97 18.47
C LYS A 405 9.29 12.72 19.19
N PRO A 406 9.99 12.88 20.33
CA PRO A 406 10.26 11.75 21.21
C PRO A 406 8.94 11.18 21.75
N ASP A 407 9.00 9.93 22.19
CA ASP A 407 7.86 9.28 22.85
C ASP A 407 7.44 10.08 24.09
N ASP A 408 6.14 10.34 24.23
CA ASP A 408 5.57 10.95 25.44
C ASP A 408 5.18 9.83 26.42
N PRO A 409 5.82 9.74 27.61
CA PRO A 409 5.57 8.66 28.56
C PRO A 409 4.10 8.56 29.01
N ARG A 410 3.34 9.66 28.96
CA ARG A 410 1.91 9.66 29.28
C ARG A 410 1.10 8.83 28.30
N GLY A 411 1.60 8.63 27.09
CA GLY A 411 0.98 7.78 26.07
C GLY A 411 1.16 6.29 26.29
N ALA A 412 1.96 5.87 27.27
CA ALA A 412 2.20 4.45 27.51
C ALA A 412 0.90 3.73 27.88
N PRO A 413 0.50 2.65 27.17
CA PRO A 413 -0.77 1.96 27.39
C PRO A 413 -0.99 1.46 28.82
N ARG A 414 0.07 1.18 29.59
CA ARG A 414 -0.01 0.79 31.01
C ARG A 414 -0.76 1.81 31.88
N HIS A 415 -0.81 3.09 31.48
CA HIS A 415 -1.57 4.14 32.15
C HIS A 415 -3.05 4.17 31.74
N TRP A 416 -3.43 3.36 30.76
CA TRP A 416 -4.71 3.40 30.06
C TRP A 416 -5.36 2.03 29.97
N ASN A 417 -5.27 1.23 31.05
CA ASN A 417 -5.76 -0.14 31.08
C ASN A 417 -5.22 -0.99 29.91
N TYR A 418 -3.91 -0.88 29.67
CA TYR A 418 -3.19 -1.54 28.58
C TYR A 418 -3.88 -1.35 27.21
N THR A 419 -4.30 -0.12 26.91
CA THR A 419 -4.96 0.24 25.65
C THR A 419 -4.27 1.45 25.00
N TRP A 420 -4.00 1.40 23.70
CA TRP A 420 -3.46 2.54 22.94
C TRP A 420 -4.50 3.63 22.76
N THR A 421 -4.39 4.77 23.44
CA THR A 421 -5.50 5.76 23.53
C THR A 421 -5.12 7.18 23.13
N ASN A 422 -6.11 8.07 23.05
CA ASN A 422 -5.96 9.50 22.81
C ASN A 422 -5.53 10.25 24.09
N PHE A 423 -4.37 9.92 24.66
CA PHE A 423 -3.92 10.47 25.95
C PHE A 423 -3.78 12.01 25.96
N GLY A 424 -3.56 12.62 24.80
CA GLY A 424 -3.42 14.08 24.65
C GLY A 424 -4.72 14.87 24.86
N ASP A 425 -5.86 14.18 24.97
CA ASP A 425 -7.15 14.78 25.34
C ASP A 425 -7.43 14.66 26.85
N SER A 426 -6.52 14.09 27.64
CA SER A 426 -6.68 13.94 29.07
C SER A 426 -5.98 15.04 29.85
N ASP A 427 -6.62 15.52 30.92
CA ASP A 427 -6.05 16.50 31.85
C ASP A 427 -5.11 15.86 32.88
N ILE A 428 -4.65 14.62 32.67
CA ILE A 428 -3.74 13.94 33.61
C ILE A 428 -2.41 14.70 33.60
N HIS A 429 -2.18 15.46 34.68
CA HIS A 429 -0.95 16.20 34.89
C HIS A 429 0.21 15.21 35.07
N TYR A 430 1.36 15.53 34.45
CA TYR A 430 2.58 14.70 34.49
C TYR A 430 2.99 14.27 35.92
N ASN A 431 2.68 15.09 36.93
CA ASN A 431 3.01 14.81 38.33
C ASN A 431 2.19 13.67 38.96
N ASP A 432 1.02 13.33 38.43
CA ASP A 432 0.19 12.24 38.95
C ASP A 432 0.66 10.87 38.43
N VAL A 433 1.35 10.84 37.29
CA VAL A 433 1.89 9.61 36.68
C VAL A 433 3.17 9.13 37.40
N VAL A 434 3.95 10.05 37.96
CA VAL A 434 5.20 9.73 38.69
C VAL A 434 4.91 9.12 40.07
N ARG A 435 3.71 9.31 40.64
CA ARG A 435 3.33 8.70 41.93
C ARG A 435 2.85 7.25 41.86
N LEU A 436 2.75 6.69 40.64
CA LEU A 436 2.27 5.32 40.38
C LEU A 436 3.40 4.38 39.88
N ILE A 437 4.66 4.80 40.04
CA ILE A 437 5.87 3.99 39.88
C ILE A 437 6.50 3.88 41.26
#